data_AF-A0A160MA20-F1
#
_entry.id   AF-A0A160MA20-F1
#
_cell.length_a   1.000
_cell.length_b   1.000
_cell.length_c   1.000
_cell.angle_alpha   90.00
_cell.angle_beta   90.00
_cell.angle_gamma   90.00
#
_symmetry.space_group_name_H-M   'P 1'
#
loop_
_entity.id
_entity.type
_entity.pdbx_description
1 polymer ?
#
loop_
_entity_poly.entity_id
_entity_poly.type
_entity_poly.pdbx_seq_one_letter_code
_entity_poly.pdbx_strand_id
1 'polypeptide(L)'
;MKKITVQYLFEGVINQRDNESGVLFGDKVLVTEEGFGLYQAVKTDNPDVVIVDLDVNATDHLAENPTLLIDLIVSDPGGGSFVQA
;
A
#
# COMPACT_ATOMS: atom_id res chain seq x y z
N MET A 1 9.28 -5.64 0.59
CA MET A 1 7.81 -5.75 0.50
C MET A 1 7.31 -6.79 1.49
N LYS A 2 6.15 -6.58 2.12
CA LYS A 2 5.56 -7.52 3.08
C LYS A 2 4.05 -7.62 2.85
N LYS A 3 3.50 -8.85 2.84
CA LYS A 3 2.04 -9.05 2.86
C LYS A 3 1.49 -8.68 4.24
N ILE A 4 0.46 -7.84 4.26
CA ILE A 4 -0.18 -7.36 5.49
C ILE A 4 -1.71 -7.33 5.33
N THR A 5 -2.41 -7.13 6.44
CA THR A 5 -3.85 -6.82 6.46
C THR A 5 -4.05 -5.32 6.39
N VAL A 6 -4.89 -4.88 5.47
CA VAL A 6 -5.29 -3.49 5.30
C VAL A 6 -6.62 -3.27 5.99
N GLN A 7 -6.70 -2.20 6.76
CA GLN A 7 -7.94 -1.71 7.36
C GLN A 7 -8.24 -0.34 6.78
N TYR A 8 -9.49 -0.11 6.38
CA TYR A 8 -9.92 1.19 5.88
C TYR A 8 -10.56 1.97 7.02
N LEU A 9 -10.06 3.18 7.27
CA LEU A 9 -10.69 4.15 8.15
C LEU A 9 -11.49 5.11 7.26
N PHE A 10 -12.81 5.12 7.46
CA PHE A 10 -13.75 5.99 6.74
C PHE A 10 -14.76 6.57 7.71
N GLU A 11 -14.92 7.89 7.69
CA GLU A 11 -15.71 8.69 8.63
C GLU A 11 -15.37 8.37 10.11
N GLY A 12 -14.08 8.16 10.39
CA GLY A 12 -13.59 7.79 11.72
C GLY A 12 -13.92 6.36 12.17
N VAL A 13 -14.45 5.51 11.27
CA VAL A 13 -14.84 4.12 11.57
C VAL A 13 -14.02 3.13 10.75
N ILE A 14 -13.56 2.07 11.40
CA ILE A 14 -12.96 0.89 10.74
C ILE A 14 -13.99 -0.23 10.72
N ASN A 15 -14.40 -0.65 9.53
CA ASN A 15 -15.29 -1.78 9.34
C ASN A 15 -14.49 -3.02 8.95
N GLN A 16 -14.48 -4.03 9.83
CA GLN A 16 -13.69 -5.25 9.62
C GLN A 16 -14.10 -6.06 8.39
N ARG A 17 -15.31 -5.85 7.86
CA ARG A 17 -15.79 -6.52 6.64
C ARG A 17 -15.08 -6.04 5.38
N ASP A 18 -14.52 -4.83 5.43
CA ASP A 18 -13.86 -4.18 4.30
C ASP A 18 -12.34 -4.41 4.36
N ASN A 19 -11.86 -5.15 5.36
CA ASN A 19 -10.44 -5.47 5.47
C ASN A 19 -10.01 -6.41 4.36
N GLU A 20 -8.90 -6.11 3.71
CA GLU A 20 -8.33 -6.94 2.66
C GLU A 20 -6.85 -7.24 2.88
N SER A 21 -6.29 -8.11 2.02
CA SER A 21 -4.85 -8.35 1.97
C SER A 21 -4.16 -7.36 1.04
N GLY A 22 -3.06 -6.77 1.50
CA GLY A 22 -2.25 -5.87 0.69
C GLY A 22 -0.75 -6.17 0.77
N VAL A 23 0.03 -5.48 -0.04
CA VAL A 23 1.49 -5.51 -0.02
C VAL A 23 2.00 -4.14 0.42
N LEU A 24 2.64 -4.09 1.59
CA LEU A 24 3.29 -2.89 2.10
C LEU A 24 4.65 -2.69 1.41
N PHE A 25 4.83 -1.51 0.83
CA PHE A 25 6.05 -1.02 0.20
C PHE A 25 6.36 0.39 0.73
N GLY A 26 7.40 0.50 1.55
CA GLY A 26 7.74 1.76 2.23
C GLY A 26 6.62 2.21 3.19
N ASP A 27 5.94 3.28 2.81
CA ASP A 27 4.81 3.90 3.50
C ASP A 27 3.48 3.75 2.74
N LYS A 28 3.48 2.98 1.65
CA LYS A 28 2.30 2.74 0.80
C LYS A 28 1.91 1.28 0.77
N VAL A 29 0.64 1.03 0.55
CA VAL A 29 0.09 -0.31 0.40
C VAL A 29 -0.56 -0.48 -0.96
N LEU A 30 -0.16 -1.54 -1.65
CA LEU A 30 -0.84 -2.01 -2.85
C LEU A 30 -1.95 -2.98 -2.45
N VAL A 31 -3.16 -2.72 -2.92
CA VAL A 31 -4.35 -3.56 -2.72
C VAL A 31 -4.88 -4.02 -4.07
N THR A 32 -5.63 -5.13 -4.07
CA THR A 32 -6.02 -5.80 -5.33
C THR A 32 -7.42 -6.39 -5.34
N GLU A 33 -8.13 -6.46 -4.21
CA GLU A 33 -9.35 -7.27 -4.11
C GLU A 33 -10.52 -6.68 -4.95
N GLU A 34 -10.66 -5.35 -4.99
CA GLU A 34 -11.64 -4.64 -5.83
C GLU A 34 -11.02 -3.93 -7.05
N GLY A 35 -9.77 -4.25 -7.37
CA GLY A 35 -8.96 -3.57 -8.37
C GLY A 35 -7.59 -3.19 -7.81
N PHE A 36 -6.66 -2.82 -8.69
CA PHE A 36 -5.36 -2.36 -8.23
C PHE A 36 -5.46 -0.92 -7.71
N GLY A 37 -5.09 -0.72 -6.46
CA GLY A 37 -4.99 0.61 -5.84
C GLY A 37 -3.72 0.75 -5.02
N LEU A 38 -3.11 1.93 -5.03
CA LEU A 38 -1.92 2.24 -4.25
C LEU A 38 -2.20 3.42 -3.31
N TYR A 39 -2.27 3.12 -2.02
CA TYR A 39 -2.68 4.09 -1.01
C TYR A 39 -1.58 4.36 0.02
N GLN A 40 -1.62 5.54 0.62
CA GLN A 40 -0.80 5.84 1.79
C GLN A 40 -1.27 4.99 2.99
N ALA A 41 -0.32 4.37 3.67
CA ALA A 41 -0.58 3.49 4.81
C ALA A 41 -0.02 4.06 6.11
N VAL A 42 -0.83 4.02 7.17
CA VAL A 42 -0.45 4.32 8.54
C VAL A 42 -0.15 3.01 9.26
N LYS A 43 1.05 2.91 9.84
CA LYS A 43 1.46 1.72 10.61
C LYS A 43 0.72 1.67 11.93
N THR A 44 0.31 0.48 12.34
CA THR A 44 -0.28 0.23 13.66
C THR A 44 0.75 -0.40 14.61
N ASP A 45 0.36 -0.60 15.87
CA ASP A 45 1.16 -1.37 16.83
C ASP A 45 1.34 -2.84 16.41
N ASN A 46 0.44 -3.35 15.55
CA ASN A 46 0.57 -4.66 14.96
C ASN A 46 1.37 -4.57 13.63
N PRO A 47 2.56 -5.19 13.53
CA PRO A 47 3.39 -5.11 12.33
C PRO A 47 2.80 -5.82 11.10
N ASP A 48 1.71 -6.58 11.27
CA ASP A 48 0.98 -7.25 10.21
C ASP A 48 -0.29 -6.49 9.79
N VAL A 49 -0.58 -5.33 10.39
CA VAL A 49 -1.78 -4.53 10.11
C VAL A 49 -1.42 -3.07 9.82
N VAL A 50 -1.97 -2.52 8.76
CA VAL A 50 -1.88 -1.09 8.44
C VAL A 50 -3.27 -0.50 8.23
N ILE A 51 -3.37 0.81 8.41
CA ILE A 51 -4.60 1.57 8.19
C ILE A 51 -4.43 2.46 6.95
N VAL A 52 -5.39 2.38 6.03
CA VAL A 52 -5.57 3.38 4.98
C VAL A 52 -6.64 4.34 5.47
N ASP A 53 -6.23 5.59 5.71
CA ASP A 53 -7.12 6.65 6.15
C ASP A 53 -7.74 7.33 4.93
N LEU A 54 -8.99 6.98 4.62
CA LEU A 54 -9.74 7.54 3.50
C LEU A 54 -10.30 8.93 3.82
N ASP A 55 -10.34 9.33 5.08
CA ASP A 55 -10.76 10.69 5.46
C ASP A 55 -9.68 11.72 5.12
N VAL A 56 -8.41 11.29 5.17
CA VAL A 56 -7.24 12.16 4.92
C VAL A 56 -6.57 11.88 3.59
N ASN A 57 -6.46 10.61 3.18
CA ASN A 57 -5.65 10.16 2.05
C ASN A 57 -6.39 9.14 1.16
N ALA A 58 -7.55 9.54 0.60
CA ALA A 58 -8.32 8.74 -0.36
C ALA A 58 -7.71 8.65 -1.77
N THR A 59 -6.57 9.30 -2.02
CA THR A 59 -5.95 9.31 -3.35
C THR A 59 -5.38 7.94 -3.71
N ASP A 60 -5.88 7.36 -4.80
CA ASP A 60 -5.26 6.22 -5.45
C ASP A 60 -4.12 6.70 -6.37
N HIS A 61 -2.88 6.54 -5.92
CA HIS A 61 -1.71 6.96 -6.68
C HIS A 61 -1.49 6.14 -7.95
N LEU A 62 -2.07 4.93 -8.02
CA LEU A 62 -1.91 4.10 -9.21
C LEU A 62 -2.80 4.59 -10.36
N ALA A 63 -4.00 5.08 -10.05
CA ALA A 63 -4.86 5.73 -11.04
C ALA A 63 -4.21 6.97 -11.65
N GLU A 64 -3.50 7.76 -10.83
CA GLU A 64 -2.80 8.97 -11.29
C GLU A 64 -1.51 8.65 -12.06
N ASN A 65 -0.76 7.65 -11.62
CA ASN A 65 0.49 7.25 -12.24
C ASN A 65 0.68 5.72 -12.29
N PRO A 66 0.18 5.07 -13.35
CA PRO A 66 0.27 3.61 -13.50
C PRO A 66 1.70 3.05 -13.55
N THR A 67 2.72 3.87 -13.86
CA THR A 67 4.11 3.38 -13.88
C THR A 67 4.65 3.05 -12.49
N LEU A 68 4.00 3.52 -11.42
CA LEU A 68 4.36 3.15 -10.04
C LEU A 68 4.26 1.65 -9.78
N LEU A 69 3.43 0.93 -10.53
CA LEU A 69 3.39 -0.54 -10.45
C LEU A 69 4.69 -1.16 -10.97
N ILE A 70 5.28 -0.60 -12.03
CA ILE A 70 6.57 -1.06 -12.56
C ILE A 70 7.66 -0.78 -11.53
N ASP A 71 7.67 0.41 -10.92
CA ASP A 71 8.64 0.75 -9.87
C ASP A 71 8.51 -0.19 -8.67
N LEU A 72 7.30 -0.61 -8.31
CA LEU A 72 7.04 -1.58 -7.24
C LEU A 72 7.54 -2.99 -7.59
N ILE A 73 7.45 -3.40 -8.85
CA ILE A 73 7.96 -4.69 -9.33
C ILE A 73 9.51 -4.68 -9.43
N VAL A 74 10.09 -3.57 -9.89
CA VAL A 74 11.54 -3.44 -10.10
C VAL A 74 12.29 -3.16 -8.79
N SER A 75 11.61 -2.61 -7.78
CA SER A 75 12.17 -2.40 -6.44
C SER A 75 12.27 -3.71 -5.64
N ASP A 76 13.20 -4.56 -6.08
CA ASP A 76 13.65 -5.71 -5.30
C ASP A 76 14.22 -5.24 -3.93
N PRO A 77 13.89 -5.89 -2.79
CA PRO A 77 14.48 -5.57 -1.49
C PRO A 77 15.95 -6.01 -1.35
N GLY A 78 16.54 -6.65 -2.37
CA GLY A 78 17.94 -7.06 -2.42
C GLY A 78 18.76 -6.13 -3.32
N GLY A 79 19.58 -5.26 -2.71
CA GLY A 79 20.35 -4.24 -3.42
C GLY A 79 21.19 -4.77 -4.59
N GLY A 80 21.12 -4.07 -5.72
CA GLY A 80 22.08 -4.13 -6.81
C GLY A 80 22.38 -2.72 -7.27
N SER A 81 23.48 -2.15 -6.78
CA SER A 81 24.12 -1.00 -7.39
C SER A 81 24.42 -1.34 -8.84
N PHE A 82 23.64 -0.80 -9.78
CA PHE A 82 24.07 -0.72 -11.17
C PHE A 82 25.08 0.40 -11.24
N VAL A 83 26.32 0.00 -11.07
CA VAL A 83 27.50 0.82 -11.33
C VAL A 83 27.34 1.40 -12.73
N GLN A 84 27.38 2.73 -12.74
CA GLN A 84 27.59 3.56 -13.91
C GLN A 84 28.73 2.98 -14.76
N ALA A 85 28.50 2.85 -16.07
CA ALA A 85 29.54 2.66 -17.08
C ALA A 85 29.28 3.64 -18.23
#